data_AF-A0A7S3PJB0-F1
#
_entry.id   AF-A0A7S3PJB0-F1
#
_cell.length_a   1.000
_cell.length_b   1.000
_cell.length_c   1.000
_cell.angle_alpha   90.00
_cell.angle_beta   90.00
_cell.angle_gamma   90.00
#
_symmetry.space_group_name_H-M   'P 1'
#
loop_
_entity.id
_entity.type
_entity.pdbx_description
1 polymer ?
#
loop_
_entity_poly.entity_id
_entity_poly.type
_entity_poly.pdbx_seq_one_letter_code
_entity_poly.pdbx_strand_id
1 'polypeptide(L)'
;YNGFNSGFFSPSTIVVSLQNGMGNVEILREQLQGESHLMPVFQGLTYTGVSRPEEYMAQINGLGKTFVGIPNPQENHEMLLTKDVSGILEELASRLDVTFTDGIDSMMWTKLLVNTIINPITSLLDLPNGSVATEKRFQGILSSACKEFEKVARKEKVDLQLGDETAAEFVIRVATNTNSNISSMLNDVREGNQTEASSASWD
;
A
#
# COMPACT_ATOMS: atom_id res chain seq x y z
N TYR A 1 18.57 -18.73 12.63
CA TYR A 1 17.82 -17.50 12.91
C TYR A 1 16.81 -17.83 13.99
N ASN A 2 17.14 -17.52 15.24
CA ASN A 2 16.28 -17.80 16.39
C ASN A 2 15.41 -16.57 16.67
N GLY A 3 14.10 -16.78 16.59
CA GLY A 3 13.06 -16.15 17.40
C GLY A 3 13.01 -14.62 17.40
N PHE A 4 11.95 -14.07 16.81
CA PHE A 4 11.43 -12.76 17.22
C PHE A 4 11.38 -12.69 18.76
N ASN A 5 11.75 -11.53 19.32
CA ASN A 5 11.79 -11.32 20.76
C ASN A 5 10.37 -11.39 21.35
N SER A 6 10.04 -12.49 22.03
CA SER A 6 8.80 -12.78 22.79
C SER A 6 8.42 -11.77 23.90
N GLY A 7 9.12 -10.64 24.04
CA GLY A 7 8.83 -9.61 25.05
C GLY A 7 7.77 -8.57 24.67
N PHE A 8 7.42 -8.45 23.39
CA PHE A 8 6.48 -7.42 22.90
C PHE A 8 5.11 -7.98 22.49
N PHE A 9 5.00 -9.29 22.31
CA PHE A 9 3.79 -9.93 21.79
C PHE A 9 3.10 -10.77 22.85
N SER A 10 1.78 -10.63 22.90
CA SER A 10 0.88 -11.45 23.70
C SER A 10 -0.24 -11.97 22.79
N PRO A 11 -0.99 -13.00 23.19
CA PRO A 11 -2.12 -13.51 22.39
C PRO A 11 -3.22 -12.48 22.10
N SER A 12 -3.26 -11.35 22.83
CA SER A 12 -4.16 -10.23 22.61
C SER A 12 -3.53 -9.07 21.81
N THR A 13 -2.26 -9.17 21.42
CA THR A 13 -1.59 -8.12 20.66
C THR A 13 -2.18 -8.04 19.25
N ILE A 14 -2.55 -6.82 18.85
CA ILE A 14 -3.03 -6.50 17.52
C ILE A 14 -1.86 -5.93 16.71
N VAL A 15 -1.66 -6.46 15.50
CA VAL A 15 -0.62 -5.99 14.58
C VAL A 15 -1.28 -5.31 13.39
N VAL A 16 -0.84 -4.08 13.07
CA VAL A 16 -1.29 -3.35 11.88
C VAL A 16 -0.07 -2.99 11.05
N SER A 17 0.03 -3.51 9.83
CA SER A 17 1.10 -3.14 8.90
C SER A 17 0.74 -1.85 8.16
N LEU A 18 1.50 -0.77 8.35
CA LEU A 18 1.33 0.50 7.62
C LEU A 18 2.34 0.67 6.48
N GLN A 19 3.14 -0.36 6.20
CA GLN A 19 4.17 -0.32 5.16
C GLN A 19 3.51 -0.28 3.76
N ASN A 20 4.12 0.47 2.84
CA ASN A 20 3.75 0.42 1.43
C ASN A 20 4.07 -0.96 0.82
N GLY A 21 3.46 -1.24 -0.32
CA GLY A 21 3.65 -2.50 -1.04
C GLY A 21 2.62 -3.58 -0.67
N MET A 22 2.82 -4.77 -1.23
CA MET A 22 2.03 -5.98 -0.96
C MET A 22 2.91 -7.05 -0.34
N GLY A 23 2.32 -8.07 0.30
CA GLY A 23 3.06 -9.19 0.90
C GLY A 23 3.46 -8.97 2.36
N ASN A 24 3.36 -7.74 2.88
CA ASN A 24 3.81 -7.42 4.24
C ASN A 24 3.07 -8.23 5.31
N VAL A 25 1.77 -8.45 5.13
CA VAL A 25 0.94 -9.18 6.08
C VAL A 25 1.25 -10.67 6.03
N GLU A 26 1.46 -11.22 4.84
CA GLU A 26 1.83 -12.62 4.62
C GLU A 26 3.17 -12.92 5.31
N ILE A 27 4.17 -12.05 5.11
CA ILE A 27 5.47 -12.14 5.78
C ILE A 27 5.31 -12.03 7.30
N LEU A 28 4.57 -11.03 7.80
CA LEU A 28 4.34 -10.87 9.23
C LEU A 28 3.66 -12.10 9.83
N ARG A 29 2.66 -12.67 9.15
CA ARG A 29 1.98 -13.88 9.60
C ARG A 29 2.95 -15.06 9.64
N GLU A 30 3.73 -15.30 8.60
CA GLU A 30 4.70 -16.41 8.57
C GLU A 30 5.70 -16.30 9.75
N GLN A 31 6.20 -15.10 10.02
CA GLN A 31 7.14 -14.87 11.11
C GLN A 31 6.48 -14.97 12.50
N LEU A 32 5.20 -14.58 12.63
CA LEU A 32 4.45 -14.63 13.89
C LEU A 32 3.79 -15.99 14.17
N GLN A 33 3.62 -16.84 13.16
CA GLN A 33 3.05 -18.18 13.28
C GLN A 33 3.89 -19.11 14.17
N GLY A 34 5.18 -18.82 14.37
CA GLY A 34 6.01 -19.53 15.35
C GLY A 34 5.62 -19.26 16.82
N GLU A 35 4.89 -18.18 17.11
CA GLU A 35 4.56 -17.75 18.48
C GLU A 35 3.04 -17.71 18.76
N SER A 36 2.20 -17.48 17.75
CA SER A 36 0.74 -17.53 17.92
C SER A 36 0.02 -17.55 16.57
N HIS A 37 -0.52 -18.71 16.19
CA HIS A 37 -1.42 -18.88 15.03
C HIS A 37 -2.70 -18.02 15.07
N LEU A 38 -2.90 -17.22 16.12
CA LEU A 38 -4.13 -16.51 16.43
C LEU A 38 -3.94 -15.00 16.63
N MET A 39 -2.76 -14.44 16.35
CA MET A 39 -2.59 -12.99 16.44
C MET A 39 -3.24 -12.30 15.23
N PRO A 40 -4.14 -11.33 15.46
CA PRO A 40 -4.77 -10.62 14.36
C PRO A 40 -3.77 -9.65 13.71
N VAL A 41 -3.50 -9.89 12.43
CA VAL A 41 -2.65 -9.04 11.58
C VAL A 41 -3.53 -8.36 10.54
N PHE A 42 -3.62 -7.04 10.63
CA PHE A 42 -4.36 -6.16 9.75
C PHE A 42 -3.43 -5.44 8.78
N GLN A 43 -3.97 -5.10 7.62
CA GLN A 43 -3.33 -4.20 6.68
C GLN A 43 -3.83 -2.78 6.92
N GLY A 44 -2.90 -1.85 7.00
CA GLY A 44 -3.16 -0.43 6.98
C GLY A 44 -2.69 0.21 5.68
N LEU A 45 -3.42 1.20 5.20
CA LEU A 45 -3.14 1.92 3.95
C LEU A 45 -3.26 3.41 4.18
N THR A 46 -2.13 4.12 4.13
CA THR A 46 -2.08 5.57 4.33
C THR A 46 -1.89 6.31 3.01
N TYR A 47 -2.67 7.39 2.84
CA TYR A 47 -2.55 8.36 1.75
C TYR A 47 -1.92 9.68 2.18
N THR A 48 -1.66 9.87 3.48
CA THR A 48 -0.98 11.06 4.01
C THR A 48 0.45 11.12 3.48
N GLY A 49 0.79 12.24 2.82
CA GLY A 49 2.14 12.51 2.36
C GLY A 49 2.97 13.07 3.50
N VAL A 50 4.04 12.37 3.88
CA VAL A 50 4.97 12.81 4.92
C VAL A 50 6.39 12.75 4.39
N SER A 51 7.18 13.81 4.63
CA SER A 51 8.62 13.77 4.48
C SER A 51 9.29 13.88 5.85
N ARG A 52 10.54 13.43 5.92
CA ARG A 52 11.39 13.56 7.10
C ARG A 52 12.57 14.47 6.78
N PRO A 53 12.42 15.81 6.84
CA PRO A 53 13.49 16.73 6.51
C PRO A 53 14.68 16.64 7.49
N GLU A 54 14.43 16.23 8.73
CA GLU A 54 15.44 16.03 9.77
C GLU A 54 15.11 14.77 10.59
N GLU A 55 16.10 14.19 11.27
CA GLU A 55 15.99 12.88 11.95
C GLU A 55 14.78 12.76 12.90
N TYR A 56 14.38 13.85 13.54
CA TYR A 56 13.30 13.91 14.51
C TYR A 56 12.13 14.81 14.09
N MET A 57 12.03 15.13 12.79
CA MET A 57 10.99 15.99 12.26
C MET A 57 10.17 15.26 11.20
N ALA A 58 8.86 15.17 11.41
CA ALA A 58 7.91 14.74 10.39
C ALA A 58 7.19 15.97 9.83
N GLN A 59 7.26 16.16 8.51
CA GLN A 59 6.56 17.22 7.82
C GLN A 59 5.39 16.63 7.02
N ILE A 60 4.18 17.03 7.36
CA ILE A 60 2.97 16.63 6.62
C ILE A 60 2.87 17.50 5.37
N ASN A 61 3.10 16.89 4.21
CA ASN A 61 3.05 17.55 2.91
C ASN A 61 1.68 17.44 2.23
N GLY A 62 0.83 16.51 2.70
CA GLY A 62 -0.53 16.34 2.23
C GLY A 62 -1.36 15.57 3.23
N LEU A 63 -2.54 16.11 3.56
CA LEU A 63 -3.51 15.41 4.40
C LEU A 63 -4.14 14.28 3.61
N GLY A 64 -4.12 13.08 4.18
CA GLY A 64 -4.76 11.90 3.64
C GLY A 64 -5.46 11.13 4.76
N LYS A 65 -6.20 10.10 4.37
CA LYS A 65 -6.80 9.16 5.32
C LYS A 65 -5.91 7.93 5.46
N THR A 66 -5.99 7.30 6.62
CA THR A 66 -5.49 5.94 6.84
C THR A 66 -6.66 4.99 6.89
N PHE A 67 -6.59 3.93 6.11
CA PHE A 67 -7.55 2.85 6.11
C PHE A 67 -6.95 1.64 6.80
N VAL A 68 -7.76 0.85 7.50
CA VAL A 68 -7.35 -0.42 8.09
C VAL A 68 -8.37 -1.48 7.71
N GLY A 69 -7.90 -2.67 7.33
CA GLY A 69 -8.78 -3.76 6.99
C GLY A 69 -8.10 -5.11 7.11
N ILE A 70 -8.89 -6.16 6.92
CA ILE A 70 -8.41 -7.53 6.90
C ILE A 70 -8.04 -7.87 5.46
N PRO A 71 -6.75 -8.09 5.15
CA PRO A 71 -6.33 -8.48 3.81
C PRO A 71 -6.72 -9.93 3.56
N ASN A 72 -7.03 -10.29 2.33
CA ASN A 72 -7.40 -11.63 1.89
C ASN A 72 -8.42 -12.29 2.86
N PRO A 73 -9.63 -11.73 3.01
CA PRO A 73 -10.61 -12.18 4.01
C PRO A 73 -11.02 -13.65 3.84
N GLN A 74 -10.92 -14.20 2.63
CA GLN A 74 -11.15 -15.63 2.36
C GLN A 74 -10.11 -16.53 3.06
N GLU A 75 -8.84 -16.12 3.06
CA GLU A 75 -7.75 -16.82 3.74
C GLU A 75 -7.75 -16.55 5.25
N ASN A 76 -8.46 -15.50 5.69
CA ASN A 76 -8.54 -15.06 7.09
C ASN A 76 -9.88 -15.38 7.75
N HIS A 77 -10.61 -16.33 7.18
CA HIS A 77 -11.94 -16.72 7.67
C HIS A 77 -11.90 -17.21 9.13
N GLU A 78 -10.88 -17.97 9.53
CA GLU A 78 -10.76 -18.48 10.90
C GLU A 78 -10.55 -17.34 11.91
N MET A 79 -9.72 -16.34 11.60
CA MET A 79 -9.54 -15.15 12.43
C MET A 79 -10.87 -14.38 12.57
N LEU A 80 -11.59 -14.20 11.47
CA LEU A 80 -12.90 -13.54 11.44
C LEU A 80 -13.95 -14.27 12.29
N LEU A 81 -13.87 -15.60 12.41
CA LEU A 81 -14.80 -16.41 13.20
C LEU A 81 -14.44 -16.51 14.69
N THR A 82 -13.15 -16.40 15.02
CA THR A 82 -12.64 -16.74 16.37
C THR A 82 -12.28 -15.52 17.22
N LYS A 83 -12.24 -14.33 16.62
CA LYS A 83 -11.86 -13.08 17.29
C LYS A 83 -12.98 -12.06 17.24
N ASP A 84 -13.07 -11.24 18.29
CA ASP A 84 -13.91 -10.04 18.29
C ASP A 84 -13.25 -8.95 17.44
N VAL A 85 -13.31 -9.12 16.13
CA VAL A 85 -12.77 -8.16 15.16
C VAL A 85 -13.44 -6.81 15.35
N SER A 86 -14.76 -6.76 15.54
CA SER A 86 -15.48 -5.49 15.74
C SER A 86 -14.96 -4.73 16.96
N GLY A 87 -14.80 -5.38 18.11
CA GLY A 87 -14.23 -4.75 19.31
C GLY A 87 -12.78 -4.28 19.13
N ILE A 88 -11.96 -5.05 18.42
CA ILE A 88 -10.57 -4.66 18.06
C ILE A 88 -10.56 -3.39 17.20
N LEU A 89 -11.43 -3.34 16.19
CA LEU A 89 -11.55 -2.19 15.30
C LEU A 89 -12.05 -0.97 16.07
N GLU A 90 -13.09 -1.11 16.90
CA GLU A 90 -13.56 -0.02 17.77
C GLU A 90 -12.45 0.53 18.68
N GLU A 91 -11.65 -0.36 19.29
CA GLU A 91 -10.51 0.05 20.10
C GLU A 91 -9.47 0.82 19.28
N LEU A 92 -9.13 0.34 18.08
CA LEU A 92 -8.19 1.01 17.18
C LEU A 92 -8.69 2.41 16.76
N ALA A 93 -9.95 2.55 16.34
CA ALA A 93 -10.53 3.84 15.96
C ALA A 93 -10.69 4.81 17.14
N SER A 94 -10.80 4.31 18.37
CA SER A 94 -10.82 5.17 19.56
C SER A 94 -9.46 5.82 19.86
N ARG A 95 -8.37 5.25 19.32
CA ARG A 95 -6.99 5.66 19.60
C ARG A 95 -6.30 6.31 18.40
N LEU A 96 -6.74 5.99 17.18
CA LEU A 96 -6.11 6.41 15.94
C LEU A 96 -7.17 6.98 14.98
N ASP A 97 -6.80 8.01 14.22
CA ASP A 97 -7.62 8.53 13.12
C ASP A 97 -7.51 7.60 11.90
N VAL A 98 -8.27 6.48 11.96
CA VAL A 98 -8.31 5.44 10.93
C VAL A 98 -9.74 5.14 10.51
N THR A 99 -9.93 4.79 9.24
CA THR A 99 -11.21 4.32 8.69
C THR A 99 -11.14 2.83 8.39
N PHE A 100 -12.07 2.04 8.91
CA PHE A 100 -12.13 0.62 8.58
C PHE A 100 -12.78 0.37 7.23
N THR A 101 -12.31 -0.66 6.54
CA THR A 101 -12.81 -1.05 5.23
C THR A 101 -12.71 -2.55 5.00
N ASP A 102 -13.77 -3.12 4.43
CA ASP A 102 -13.77 -4.50 3.94
C ASP A 102 -13.12 -4.62 2.55
N GLY A 103 -12.83 -3.50 1.89
CA GLY A 103 -12.24 -3.43 0.55
C GLY A 103 -10.75 -3.08 0.57
N ILE A 104 -10.01 -3.43 1.63
CA ILE A 104 -8.60 -3.04 1.78
C ILE A 104 -7.73 -3.55 0.62
N ASP A 105 -8.00 -4.77 0.13
CA ASP A 105 -7.26 -5.36 -0.99
C ASP A 105 -7.48 -4.56 -2.27
N SER A 106 -8.73 -4.24 -2.61
CA SER A 106 -9.07 -3.37 -3.73
C SER A 106 -8.35 -2.02 -3.65
N MET A 107 -8.29 -1.40 -2.47
CA MET A 107 -7.59 -0.13 -2.28
C MET A 107 -6.07 -0.26 -2.44
N MET A 108 -5.48 -1.32 -1.90
CA MET A 108 -4.06 -1.61 -2.07
C MET A 108 -3.70 -1.82 -3.54
N TRP A 109 -4.47 -2.63 -4.26
CA TRP A 109 -4.27 -2.90 -5.68
C TRP A 109 -4.44 -1.64 -6.53
N THR A 110 -5.39 -0.77 -6.20
CA THR A 110 -5.53 0.53 -6.87
C THR A 110 -4.36 1.46 -6.58
N LYS A 111 -3.84 1.50 -5.35
CA LYS A 111 -2.61 2.27 -5.05
C LYS A 111 -1.39 1.68 -5.75
N LEU A 112 -1.29 0.35 -5.81
CA LEU A 112 -0.21 -0.34 -6.49
C LEU A 112 -0.22 -0.05 -8.00
N LEU A 113 -1.38 -0.07 -8.66
CA LEU A 113 -1.52 0.32 -10.07
C LEU A 113 -0.85 1.68 -10.33
N VAL A 114 -1.17 2.68 -9.51
CA VAL A 114 -0.60 4.03 -9.62
C VAL A 114 0.90 3.99 -9.41
N ASN A 115 1.35 3.37 -8.32
CA ASN A 115 2.77 3.35 -7.95
C ASN A 115 3.62 2.60 -8.99
N THR A 116 3.17 1.47 -9.51
CA THR A 116 3.88 0.66 -10.52
C THR A 116 4.05 1.39 -11.84
N ILE A 117 3.24 2.40 -12.13
CA ILE A 117 3.30 3.14 -13.39
C ILE A 117 3.96 4.51 -13.20
N ILE A 118 3.50 5.32 -12.25
CA ILE A 118 4.01 6.68 -12.04
C ILE A 118 5.44 6.64 -11.47
N ASN A 119 5.71 5.80 -10.47
CA ASN A 119 6.97 5.86 -9.74
C ASN A 119 8.19 5.47 -10.61
N PRO A 120 8.14 4.40 -11.44
CA PRO A 120 9.27 4.08 -12.32
C PRO A 120 9.52 5.16 -13.38
N ILE A 121 8.48 5.70 -14.01
CA ILE A 121 8.64 6.73 -15.05
C ILE A 121 9.27 7.99 -14.47
N THR A 122 8.74 8.46 -13.34
CA THR A 122 9.21 9.68 -12.66
C THR A 122 10.63 9.51 -12.11
N SER A 123 10.93 8.38 -11.45
CA SER A 123 12.26 8.11 -10.88
C SER A 123 13.34 7.93 -11.95
N LEU A 124 13.06 7.22 -13.04
CA LEU A 124 14.04 6.97 -14.10
C LEU A 124 14.40 8.23 -14.88
N LEU A 125 13.45 9.15 -15.06
CA LEU A 125 13.59 10.32 -15.91
C LEU A 125 13.73 11.64 -15.15
N ASP A 126 13.71 11.58 -13.81
CA ASP A 126 13.78 12.73 -12.92
C ASP A 126 12.67 13.77 -13.21
N LEU A 127 11.43 13.30 -13.30
CA LEU A 127 10.25 14.11 -13.66
C LEU A 127 9.19 14.12 -12.55
N PRO A 128 8.41 15.20 -12.41
CA PRO A 128 7.26 15.22 -11.50
C PRO A 128 6.11 14.35 -12.04
N ASN A 129 5.16 13.97 -11.19
CA ASN A 129 4.04 13.10 -11.56
C ASN A 129 3.26 13.60 -12.79
N GLY A 130 3.09 14.92 -12.94
CA GLY A 130 2.32 15.52 -14.03
C GLY A 130 2.89 15.25 -15.43
N SER A 131 4.19 14.96 -15.54
CA SER A 131 4.81 14.58 -16.81
C SER A 131 4.19 13.29 -17.39
N VAL A 132 3.77 12.35 -16.52
CA VAL A 132 3.14 11.09 -16.93
C VAL A 132 1.84 11.33 -17.71
N ALA A 133 1.07 12.35 -17.35
CA ALA A 133 -0.19 12.69 -18.00
C ALA A 133 0.00 13.53 -19.28
N THR A 134 1.01 14.40 -19.31
CA THR A 134 1.15 15.45 -20.33
C THR A 134 2.06 15.07 -21.49
N GLU A 135 3.05 14.21 -21.26
CA GLU A 135 4.04 13.89 -22.28
C GLU A 135 3.61 12.71 -23.16
N LYS A 136 3.42 12.99 -24.46
CA LYS A 136 2.96 11.98 -25.45
C LYS A 136 3.82 10.71 -25.50
N ARG A 137 5.12 10.82 -25.19
CA ARG A 137 6.05 9.68 -25.19
C ARG A 137 5.68 8.58 -24.18
N PHE A 138 4.88 8.90 -23.14
CA PHE A 138 4.48 7.91 -22.13
C PHE A 138 3.16 7.20 -22.43
N GLN A 139 2.35 7.68 -23.38
CA GLN A 139 1.02 7.14 -23.64
C GLN A 139 1.03 5.65 -23.99
N GLY A 140 2.00 5.22 -24.80
CA GLY A 140 2.13 3.81 -25.22
C GLY A 140 2.51 2.88 -24.08
N ILE A 141 3.49 3.25 -23.26
CA ILE A 141 3.94 2.45 -22.12
C ILE A 141 2.89 2.42 -21.01
N LEU A 142 2.25 3.56 -20.72
CA LEU A 142 1.16 3.66 -19.74
C LEU A 142 -0.01 2.76 -20.12
N SER A 143 -0.49 2.85 -21.37
CA SER A 143 -1.60 2.00 -21.83
C SER A 143 -1.26 0.52 -21.75
N SER A 144 -0.04 0.14 -22.11
CA SER A 144 0.40 -1.26 -22.09
C SER A 144 0.53 -1.79 -20.66
N ALA A 145 1.18 -1.04 -19.78
CA ALA A 145 1.37 -1.39 -18.37
C ALA A 145 0.03 -1.47 -17.61
N CYS A 146 -0.88 -0.50 -17.83
CA CYS A 146 -2.23 -0.55 -17.25
C CYS A 146 -2.98 -1.82 -17.68
N LYS A 147 -2.95 -2.17 -18.96
CA LYS A 147 -3.62 -3.38 -19.48
C LYS A 147 -3.02 -4.66 -18.90
N GLU A 148 -1.71 -4.70 -18.70
CA GLU A 148 -1.04 -5.81 -18.05
C GLU A 148 -1.48 -5.92 -16.58
N PHE A 149 -1.44 -4.81 -15.86
CA PHE A 149 -1.87 -4.74 -14.47
C PHE A 149 -3.32 -5.21 -14.29
N GLU A 150 -4.24 -4.73 -15.13
CA GLU A 150 -5.64 -5.17 -15.13
C GLU A 150 -5.80 -6.68 -15.38
N LYS A 151 -4.93 -7.29 -16.20
CA LYS A 151 -4.94 -8.75 -16.41
C LYS A 151 -4.54 -9.48 -15.14
N VAL A 152 -3.51 -8.99 -14.45
CA VAL A 152 -3.06 -9.57 -13.17
C VAL A 152 -4.14 -9.41 -12.12
N ALA A 153 -4.68 -8.20 -11.93
CA ALA A 153 -5.76 -7.94 -10.96
C ALA A 153 -6.98 -8.85 -11.18
N ARG A 154 -7.40 -9.05 -12.45
CA ARG A 154 -8.49 -9.99 -12.78
C ARG A 154 -8.14 -11.45 -12.44
N LYS A 155 -6.90 -11.87 -12.65
CA LYS A 155 -6.46 -13.23 -12.31
C LYS A 155 -6.49 -13.46 -10.79
N GLU A 156 -6.09 -12.46 -10.03
CA GLU A 156 -6.15 -12.42 -8.56
C GLU A 156 -7.57 -12.15 -8.03
N LYS A 157 -8.57 -11.98 -8.92
CA LYS A 157 -9.97 -11.70 -8.58
C LYS A 157 -10.15 -10.44 -7.72
N VAL A 158 -9.32 -9.43 -7.96
CA VAL A 158 -9.40 -8.15 -7.26
C VAL A 158 -10.09 -7.12 -8.14
N ASP A 159 -11.14 -6.51 -7.61
CA ASP A 159 -11.81 -5.38 -8.22
C ASP A 159 -11.07 -4.08 -7.86
N LEU A 160 -10.54 -3.39 -8.86
CA LEU A 160 -9.86 -2.10 -8.69
C LEU A 160 -10.89 -0.99 -8.45
N GLN A 161 -10.63 -0.10 -7.48
CA GLN A 161 -11.46 1.07 -7.18
C GLN A 161 -11.23 2.23 -8.17
N LEU A 162 -11.57 2.00 -9.44
CA LEU A 162 -11.38 2.98 -10.52
C LEU A 162 -12.64 3.82 -10.78
N GLY A 163 -13.79 3.41 -10.23
CA GLY A 163 -15.09 3.97 -10.63
C GLY A 163 -15.44 3.56 -12.06
N ASP A 164 -15.88 4.50 -12.88
CA ASP A 164 -16.23 4.26 -14.29
C ASP A 164 -15.01 4.39 -15.25
N GLU A 165 -13.81 4.65 -14.70
CA GLU A 165 -12.59 4.85 -15.48
C GLU A 165 -11.88 3.54 -15.81
N THR A 166 -11.22 3.49 -16.96
CA THR A 166 -10.17 2.49 -17.22
C THR A 166 -8.95 2.72 -16.33
N ALA A 167 -8.10 1.71 -16.14
CA ALA A 167 -6.86 1.89 -15.37
C ALA A 167 -5.96 3.01 -15.93
N ALA A 168 -5.93 3.18 -17.26
CA ALA A 168 -5.16 4.24 -17.89
C ALA A 168 -5.71 5.64 -17.59
N GLU A 169 -7.03 5.83 -17.70
CA GLU A 169 -7.69 7.09 -17.36
C GLU A 169 -7.49 7.44 -15.88
N PHE A 170 -7.64 6.45 -14.99
CA PHE A 170 -7.42 6.61 -13.56
C PHE A 170 -6.00 7.08 -13.25
N VAL A 171 -4.98 6.42 -13.82
CA VAL A 171 -3.56 6.81 -13.61
C VAL A 171 -3.29 8.20 -14.14
N ILE A 172 -3.82 8.55 -15.32
CA ILE A 172 -3.70 9.90 -15.89
C ILE A 172 -4.34 10.94 -14.97
N ARG A 173 -5.54 10.65 -14.42
CA ARG A 173 -6.22 11.54 -13.48
C ARG A 173 -5.40 11.73 -12.20
N VAL A 174 -4.85 10.65 -11.64
CA VAL A 174 -3.99 10.75 -10.44
C VAL A 174 -2.72 11.55 -10.74
N ALA A 175 -2.04 11.29 -11.85
CA ALA A 175 -0.87 12.05 -12.28
C ALA A 175 -1.18 13.54 -12.49
N THR A 176 -2.36 13.86 -13.04
CA THR A 176 -2.83 15.23 -13.24
C THR A 176 -3.14 15.94 -11.91
N ASN A 177 -3.85 15.26 -11.01
CA ASN A 177 -4.22 15.81 -9.69
C ASN A 177 -3.01 15.99 -8.77
N THR A 178 -1.96 15.20 -8.98
CA THR A 178 -0.71 15.26 -8.21
C THR A 178 0.42 15.88 -9.02
N ASN A 179 0.12 16.73 -10.02
CA ASN A 179 1.07 17.12 -11.05
C ASN A 179 2.41 17.68 -10.55
N SER A 180 2.42 18.43 -9.45
CA SER A 180 3.61 19.03 -8.85
C SER A 180 4.33 18.11 -7.86
N ASN A 181 3.77 16.94 -7.56
CA ASN A 181 4.35 16.02 -6.59
C ASN A 181 5.54 15.28 -7.19
N ILE A 182 6.55 15.08 -6.35
CA ILE A 182 7.66 14.16 -6.58
C ILE A 182 7.25 12.82 -5.99
N SER A 183 7.38 11.74 -6.76
CA SER A 183 7.08 10.39 -6.28
C SER A 183 8.05 9.97 -5.19
N SER A 184 7.62 9.10 -4.27
CA SER A 184 8.48 8.57 -3.20
C SER A 184 9.75 7.92 -3.75
N MET A 185 9.61 7.11 -4.80
CA MET A 185 10.73 6.46 -5.47
C MET A 185 11.72 7.45 -6.09
N LEU A 186 11.24 8.56 -6.68
CA LEU A 186 12.14 9.60 -7.19
C LEU A 186 12.86 10.31 -6.03
N ASN A 187 12.18 10.55 -4.91
CA ASN A 187 12.82 11.10 -3.71
C ASN A 187 13.93 10.16 -3.21
N ASP A 188 13.66 8.86 -3.10
CA ASP A 188 14.64 7.85 -2.70
C ASP A 188 15.86 7.82 -3.64
N VAL A 189 15.63 7.84 -4.95
CA VAL A 189 16.71 7.88 -5.95
C VAL A 189 17.57 9.15 -5.80
N ARG A 190 16.95 10.31 -5.57
CA ARG A 190 17.67 11.58 -5.38
C ARG A 190 18.48 11.60 -4.08
N GLU A 191 18.00 10.93 -3.04
CA GLU A 191 18.68 10.80 -1.75
C GLU A 191 19.72 9.67 -1.72
N GLY A 192 19.74 8.81 -2.75
CA GLY A 192 20.63 7.64 -2.81
C GLY A 192 20.15 6.46 -1.95
N ASN A 193 18.87 6.45 -1.56
CA ASN A 193 18.25 5.37 -0.79
C ASN A 193 17.90 4.18 -1.70
N GLN A 194 17.72 3.00 -1.09
CA GLN A 194 17.11 1.87 -1.79
C GLN A 194 15.64 2.14 -2.07
N THR A 195 15.18 1.79 -3.27
CA THR A 195 13.78 1.99 -3.67
C THR A 195 12.89 0.82 -3.28
N GLU A 196 11.59 1.10 -3.11
CA GLU A 196 10.54 0.10 -2.90
C GLU A 196 10.39 -0.89 -4.07
N ALA A 197 10.99 -0.65 -5.25
CA ALA A 197 10.96 -1.60 -6.37
C ALA A 197 11.61 -2.96 -6.02
N SER A 198 12.50 -2.98 -5.03
CA SER A 198 13.21 -4.18 -4.59
C SER A 198 12.37 -5.13 -3.72
N SER A 199 11.21 -4.71 -3.22
CA SER A 199 10.27 -5.58 -2.49
C SER A 199 9.25 -6.28 -3.37
N ALA A 200 9.17 -5.92 -4.66
CA ALA A 200 8.47 -6.72 -5.67
C ALA A 200 9.38 -7.87 -6.12
N SER A 201 9.58 -8.86 -5.25
CA SER A 201 10.22 -10.11 -5.63
C SER A 201 9.32 -10.84 -6.63
N TRP A 202 9.74 -10.85 -7.89
CA TRP A 202 9.19 -11.72 -8.92
C TRP A 202 9.87 -13.09 -8.81
N ASP A 203 9.35 -13.93 -7.92
CA ASP A 203 9.64 -15.37 -7.91
C ASP A 203 8.49 -16.15 -8.59
#